data_AF-A0A8T1I418-F1
#
_entry.id   AF-A0A8T1I418-F1
#
_cell.length_a   1.000
_cell.length_b   1.000
_cell.length_c   1.000
_cell.angle_alpha   90.00
_cell.angle_beta   90.00
_cell.angle_gamma   90.00
#
_symmetry.space_group_name_H-M   'P 1'
#
loop_
_entity.id
_entity.type
_entity.pdbx_description
1 polymer ?
#
loop_
_entity_poly.entity_id
_entity_poly.type
_entity_poly.pdbx_seq_one_letter_code
_entity_poly.pdbx_strand_id
1 'polypeptide(L)'
;MFLAAVARPRYDFGKKRYFDGKIGIWHIIEQTFAQRGSKNRPKDASITKTISMTRKVYTKMLLEKVFPAIREKWHGRKSRTIKVQQDNARPHVQDINAALVKAGQEYGWDIQMVSQPPRSPDLNMASSLQLRLHLAL
;
A
#
# COMPACT_ATOMS: atom_id res chain seq x y z
N MET A 1 4.71 8.05 10.25
CA MET A 1 4.83 6.91 9.34
C MET A 1 3.56 6.67 8.53
N PHE A 2 3.72 6.56 7.21
CA PHE A 2 2.65 6.31 6.25
C PHE A 2 3.05 5.23 5.23
N LEU A 3 2.06 4.51 4.72
CA LEU A 3 2.19 3.64 3.55
C LEU A 3 1.63 4.38 2.34
N ALA A 4 2.46 4.57 1.31
CA ALA A 4 2.04 5.19 0.06
C ALA A 4 2.10 4.18 -1.09
N ALA A 5 1.04 4.15 -1.91
CA ALA A 5 0.97 3.38 -3.15
C ALA A 5 0.95 4.34 -4.34
N VAL A 6 1.94 4.20 -5.22
CA VAL A 6 2.10 5.07 -6.39
C VAL A 6 2.42 4.23 -7.62
N ALA A 7 1.73 4.51 -8.71
CA ALA A 7 1.95 3.94 -10.02
C ALA A 7 2.58 4.99 -10.95
N ARG A 8 3.06 4.56 -12.12
CA ARG A 8 3.60 5.47 -13.12
C ARG A 8 2.47 6.38 -13.67
N PRO A 9 2.63 7.72 -13.66
CA PRO A 9 1.69 8.61 -14.32
C PRO A 9 1.60 8.28 -15.81
N ARG A 10 0.39 8.29 -16.36
CA ARG A 10 0.13 7.88 -17.75
C ARG A 10 -1.24 8.37 -18.22
N TYR A 11 -1.39 8.50 -19.53
CA TYR A 11 -2.68 8.85 -20.09
C TYR A 11 -3.67 7.68 -20.00
N ASP A 12 -4.88 7.96 -19.53
CA ASP A 12 -6.00 7.02 -19.50
C ASP A 12 -6.90 7.29 -20.70
N PHE A 13 -6.82 6.41 -21.71
CA PHE A 13 -7.64 6.48 -22.91
C PHE A 13 -9.14 6.27 -22.62
N GLY A 14 -9.49 5.51 -21.57
CA GLY A 14 -10.88 5.24 -21.22
C GLY A 14 -11.56 6.48 -20.62
N LYS A 15 -10.85 7.19 -19.74
CA LYS A 15 -11.35 8.41 -19.09
C LYS A 15 -10.95 9.71 -19.81
N LYS A 16 -10.22 9.62 -20.92
CA LYS A 16 -9.64 10.72 -21.70
C LYS A 16 -8.97 11.79 -20.82
N ARG A 17 -8.21 11.34 -19.81
CA ARG A 17 -7.53 12.22 -18.84
C ARG A 17 -6.19 11.63 -18.42
N TYR A 18 -5.31 12.48 -17.91
CA TYR A 18 -4.03 12.02 -17.37
C TYR A 18 -4.23 11.40 -15.97
N PHE A 19 -3.76 10.17 -15.77
CA PHE A 19 -3.68 9.55 -14.45
C PHE A 19 -2.36 9.96 -13.82
N ASP A 20 -2.42 10.57 -12.64
CA ASP A 20 -1.27 11.12 -11.92
C ASP A 20 -0.46 10.07 -11.14
N GLY A 21 -0.84 8.80 -11.25
CA GLY A 21 -0.14 7.70 -10.59
C GLY A 21 -0.53 7.52 -9.13
N LYS A 22 -1.32 8.42 -8.52
CA LYS A 22 -1.59 8.36 -7.09
C LYS A 22 -2.71 7.36 -6.78
N ILE A 23 -2.38 6.30 -6.06
CA ILE A 23 -3.37 5.30 -5.62
C ILE A 23 -3.85 5.64 -4.21
N GLY A 24 -2.94 5.83 -3.26
CA GLY A 24 -3.33 6.20 -1.90
C GLY A 24 -2.16 6.41 -0.96
N ILE A 25 -2.47 7.06 0.16
CA ILE A 25 -1.58 7.25 1.30
C ILE A 25 -2.39 6.90 2.55
N TRP A 26 -1.86 6.00 3.37
CA TRP A 26 -2.51 5.52 4.58
C TRP A 26 -1.63 5.75 5.81
N HIS A 27 -2.21 6.38 6.82
CA HIS A 27 -1.55 6.61 8.10
C HIS A 27 -1.43 5.31 8.90
N ILE A 28 -0.26 5.06 9.47
CA ILE A 28 -0.02 3.90 10.32
C ILE A 28 -0.16 4.33 11.77
N ILE A 29 -1.41 4.35 12.20
CA ILE A 29 -1.82 4.88 13.49
C ILE A 29 -2.74 3.89 14.21
N GLU A 30 -2.69 3.93 15.53
CA GLU A 30 -3.64 3.27 16.42
C GLU A 30 -4.37 4.34 17.23
N GLN A 31 -5.70 4.25 17.27
CA GLN A 31 -6.51 5.07 18.17
C GLN A 31 -6.58 4.36 19.53
N THR A 32 -6.04 5.01 20.54
CA THR A 32 -6.02 4.55 21.94
C THR A 32 -6.68 5.58 22.83
N PHE A 33 -6.98 5.24 24.09
CA PHE A 33 -7.56 6.17 25.05
C PHE A 33 -6.49 6.71 26.00
N ALA A 34 -6.66 7.96 26.43
CA ALA A 34 -5.78 8.62 27.37
C ALA A 34 -5.87 7.95 28.75
N GLN A 35 -4.84 7.19 29.13
CA GLN A 35 -4.81 6.49 30.43
C GLN A 35 -4.76 7.45 31.63
N ARG A 36 -4.15 8.62 31.46
CA ARG A 36 -4.01 9.65 32.50
C ARG A 36 -4.51 10.98 31.96
N GLY A 37 -5.28 11.68 32.78
CA GLY A 37 -5.68 13.06 32.52
C GLY A 37 -4.50 14.02 32.70
N SER A 38 -4.45 15.06 31.88
CA SER A 38 -3.53 16.18 31.99
C SER A 38 -4.29 17.48 31.73
N LYS A 39 -3.69 18.62 32.06
CA LYS A 39 -4.30 19.94 31.87
C LYS A 39 -4.85 20.17 30.44
N ASN A 40 -4.19 19.58 29.45
CA ASN A 40 -4.55 19.74 28.03
C ASN A 40 -5.26 18.51 27.43
N ARG A 41 -5.53 17.47 28.24
CA ARG A 41 -6.10 16.21 27.73
C ARG A 41 -6.88 15.48 28.83
N PRO A 42 -8.21 15.42 28.78
CA PRO A 42 -8.97 14.66 29.77
C PRO A 42 -8.62 13.17 29.69
N LYS A 43 -8.82 12.47 30.81
CA LYS A 43 -8.74 11.01 30.84
C LYS A 43 -9.78 10.45 29.86
N ASP A 44 -9.45 9.35 29.19
CA ASP A 44 -10.30 8.71 28.17
C ASP A 44 -10.50 9.51 26.88
N ALA A 45 -9.75 10.62 26.69
CA ALA A 45 -9.69 11.28 25.39
C ALA A 45 -9.05 10.37 24.33
N SER A 46 -9.55 10.42 23.10
CA SER A 46 -8.94 9.69 21.98
C SER A 46 -7.53 10.21 21.70
N ILE A 47 -6.59 9.28 21.58
CA ILE A 47 -5.18 9.50 21.28
C ILE A 47 -4.82 8.70 20.05
N THR A 48 -4.42 9.41 19.01
CA THR A 48 -3.75 8.81 17.87
C THR A 48 -2.29 8.60 18.22
N LYS A 49 -1.84 7.34 18.26
CA LYS A 49 -0.42 6.99 18.41
C LYS A 49 0.09 6.38 17.12
N THR A 50 1.29 6.78 16.72
CA THR A 50 2.00 6.11 15.62
C THR A 50 2.46 4.74 16.11
N ILE A 51 2.13 3.68 15.37
CA ILE A 51 2.57 2.32 15.68
C ILE A 51 3.69 1.89 14.73
N SER A 52 4.51 0.94 15.18
CA SER A 52 5.56 0.37 14.36
C SER A 52 4.98 -0.52 13.24
N MET A 53 5.67 -0.57 12.10
CA MET A 53 5.27 -1.38 10.95
C MET A 53 5.60 -2.85 11.23
N THR A 54 4.64 -3.57 11.79
CA THR A 54 4.72 -5.02 11.91
C THR A 54 4.19 -5.69 10.65
N ARG A 55 4.64 -6.92 10.39
CA ARG A 55 4.16 -7.73 9.27
C ARG A 55 2.65 -7.92 9.25
N LYS A 56 2.02 -8.07 10.42
CA LYS A 56 0.56 -8.21 10.56
C LYS A 56 -0.15 -6.92 10.13
N VAL A 57 0.31 -5.76 10.60
CA VAL A 57 -0.23 -4.45 10.22
C VAL A 57 -0.06 -4.21 8.72
N TYR A 58 1.12 -4.51 8.18
CA TYR A 58 1.40 -4.39 6.76
C TYR A 58 0.44 -5.25 5.91
N THR A 59 0.30 -6.53 6.25
CA THR A 59 -0.58 -7.47 5.53
C THR A 59 -2.03 -7.02 5.59
N LYS A 60 -2.50 -6.57 6.76
CA LYS A 60 -3.86 -6.03 6.94
C LYS A 60 -4.09 -4.81 6.07
N MET A 61 -3.16 -3.86 6.03
CA MET A 61 -3.27 -2.68 5.17
C MET A 61 -3.28 -3.03 3.68
N LEU A 62 -2.49 -4.02 3.24
CA LEU A 62 -2.53 -4.47 1.85
C LEU A 62 -3.92 -4.98 1.46
N LEU A 63 -4.49 -5.84 2.29
CA LEU A 63 -5.80 -6.48 2.05
C LEU A 63 -6.96 -5.48 2.14
N GLU A 64 -6.99 -4.66 3.19
CA GLU A 64 -8.15 -3.81 3.49
C GLU A 64 -8.10 -2.45 2.81
N LYS A 65 -6.91 -1.98 2.40
CA LYS A 65 -6.72 -0.62 1.91
C LYS A 65 -6.10 -0.58 0.52
N VAL A 66 -4.93 -1.20 0.34
CA VAL A 66 -4.16 -1.07 -0.91
C VAL A 66 -4.85 -1.77 -2.07
N PHE A 67 -5.20 -3.05 -1.93
CA PHE A 67 -5.83 -3.80 -3.03
C PHE A 67 -7.19 -3.23 -3.44
N PRO A 68 -8.10 -2.87 -2.51
CA PRO A 68 -9.33 -2.17 -2.88
C PRO A 68 -9.07 -0.86 -3.63
N ALA A 69 -8.11 -0.04 -3.18
CA ALA A 69 -7.79 1.22 -3.84
C ALA A 69 -7.17 1.01 -5.24
N ILE A 70 -6.37 -0.04 -5.43
CA ILE A 70 -5.89 -0.43 -6.76
C ILE A 70 -7.10 -0.77 -7.63
N ARG A 71 -8.02 -1.63 -7.17
CA ARG A 71 -9.19 -2.04 -7.97
C ARG A 71 -10.09 -0.86 -8.36
N GLU A 72 -10.20 0.14 -7.48
CA GLU A 72 -11.01 1.34 -7.71
C GLU A 72 -10.34 2.32 -8.69
N LYS A 73 -9.04 2.59 -8.50
CA LYS A 73 -8.34 3.67 -9.22
C LYS A 73 -7.57 3.19 -10.44
N TRP A 74 -7.27 1.90 -10.54
CA TRP A 74 -6.50 1.36 -11.64
C TRP A 74 -7.30 1.39 -12.93
N HIS A 75 -6.76 2.06 -13.93
CA HIS A 75 -7.39 2.28 -15.22
C HIS A 75 -6.97 1.26 -16.30
N GLY A 76 -6.11 0.31 -15.96
CA GLY A 76 -5.74 -0.79 -16.85
C GLY A 76 -6.80 -1.91 -16.87
N ARG A 77 -6.74 -2.78 -17.89
CA ARG A 77 -7.60 -3.98 -17.95
C ARG A 77 -7.33 -4.89 -16.75
N LYS A 78 -8.40 -5.42 -16.15
CA LYS A 78 -8.33 -6.40 -15.04
C LYS A 78 -7.53 -7.65 -15.38
N SER A 79 -7.53 -8.03 -16.67
CA SER A 79 -6.82 -9.20 -17.20
C SER A 79 -5.29 -9.05 -17.27
N ARG A 80 -4.74 -7.87 -16.98
CA ARG A 80 -3.29 -7.68 -16.94
C ARG A 80 -2.81 -7.78 -15.50
N THR A 81 -1.78 -8.58 -15.29
CA THR A 81 -1.07 -8.69 -14.02
C THR A 81 -0.57 -7.32 -13.57
N ILE A 82 -0.90 -6.92 -12.35
CA ILE A 82 -0.39 -5.72 -11.68
C ILE A 82 0.67 -6.15 -10.69
N LYS A 83 1.91 -5.73 -10.92
CA LYS A 83 3.04 -6.01 -10.04
C LYS A 83 3.15 -4.91 -8.99
N VAL A 84 2.88 -5.24 -7.73
CA VAL A 84 3.07 -4.35 -6.59
C VAL A 84 4.46 -4.59 -6.02
N GLN A 85 5.37 -3.68 -6.34
CA GLN A 85 6.74 -3.71 -5.90
C GLN A 85 6.88 -3.08 -4.52
N GLN A 86 7.45 -3.84 -3.59
CA GLN A 86 7.82 -3.38 -2.25
C GLN A 86 9.35 -3.24 -2.14
N ASP A 87 9.80 -2.34 -1.28
CA ASP A 87 11.22 -2.26 -0.92
C ASP A 87 11.61 -3.44 0.00
N ASN A 88 12.91 -3.71 0.12
CA ASN A 88 13.43 -4.80 0.95
C ASN A 88 13.52 -4.43 2.44
N ALA A 89 12.69 -3.52 2.96
CA ALA A 89 12.70 -3.28 4.40
C ALA A 89 12.30 -4.55 5.17
N ARG A 90 12.91 -4.74 6.35
CA ARG A 90 12.88 -5.98 7.13
C ARG A 90 11.50 -6.63 7.38
N PRO A 91 10.34 -5.93 7.48
CA PRO A 91 9.04 -6.60 7.61
C PRO A 91 8.44 -7.13 6.29
N HIS A 92 9.06 -6.85 5.13
CA HIS A 92 8.54 -7.18 3.79
C HIS A 92 9.10 -8.47 3.18
N VAL A 93 10.16 -9.00 3.77
CA VAL A 93 10.95 -10.10 3.22
C VAL A 93 10.42 -11.44 3.75
N GLN A 94 9.86 -12.23 2.83
CA GLN A 94 9.90 -13.72 2.77
C GLN A 94 8.66 -14.61 2.91
N ASP A 95 7.44 -14.17 3.23
CA ASP A 95 6.28 -14.95 2.76
C ASP A 95 5.16 -14.07 2.25
N ILE A 96 4.91 -14.18 0.94
CA ILE A 96 3.64 -13.77 0.35
C ILE A 96 2.60 -14.71 0.97
N ASN A 97 1.87 -14.19 1.95
CA ASN A 97 0.80 -14.91 2.63
C ASN A 97 -0.23 -15.40 1.60
N ALA A 98 -0.71 -16.65 1.70
CA ALA A 98 -1.75 -17.19 0.83
C ALA A 98 -3.00 -16.29 0.76
N ALA A 99 -3.29 -15.56 1.85
CA ALA A 99 -4.34 -14.54 1.88
C ALA A 99 -4.11 -13.39 0.88
N LEU A 100 -2.87 -12.93 0.71
CA LEU A 100 -2.51 -11.90 -0.26
C LEU A 100 -2.64 -12.41 -1.69
N VAL A 101 -2.23 -13.65 -1.97
CA VAL A 101 -2.39 -14.26 -3.30
C VAL A 101 -3.88 -14.36 -3.64
N LYS A 102 -4.68 -14.91 -2.72
CA LYS A 102 -6.12 -15.07 -2.89
C LYS A 102 -6.82 -13.73 -3.11
N ALA A 103 -6.49 -12.72 -2.30
CA ALA A 103 -7.04 -11.38 -2.47
C ALA A 103 -6.55 -10.74 -3.77
N GLY A 104 -5.30 -10.94 -4.17
CA GLY A 104 -4.77 -10.41 -5.42
C GLY A 104 -5.50 -10.95 -6.66
N GLN A 105 -6.05 -12.17 -6.55
CA GLN A 105 -6.77 -12.87 -7.62
C GLN A 105 -8.29 -12.70 -7.60
N GLU A 106 -8.81 -11.96 -6.62
CA GLU A 106 -10.25 -11.79 -6.42
C GLU A 106 -10.88 -10.93 -7.53
N TYR A 107 -12.15 -11.18 -7.85
CA TYR A 107 -12.94 -10.43 -8.84
C TYR A 107 -12.30 -10.34 -10.24
N GLY A 108 -11.50 -11.34 -10.62
CA GLY A 108 -10.82 -11.42 -11.91
C GLY A 108 -9.64 -10.45 -12.05
N TRP A 109 -9.11 -9.94 -10.93
CA TRP A 109 -7.84 -9.23 -10.90
C TRP A 109 -6.67 -10.21 -10.80
N ASP A 110 -5.47 -9.76 -11.13
CA ASP A 110 -4.23 -10.48 -10.87
C ASP A 110 -3.21 -9.48 -10.30
N ILE A 111 -3.20 -9.32 -8.98
CA ILE A 111 -2.29 -8.43 -8.26
C ILE A 111 -1.22 -9.26 -7.58
N GLN A 112 0.04 -9.06 -7.95
CA GLN A 112 1.17 -9.85 -7.48
C GLN A 112 2.18 -8.97 -6.73
N MET A 113 2.56 -9.41 -5.53
CA MET A 113 3.60 -8.75 -4.75
C MET A 113 4.98 -9.15 -5.25
N VAL A 114 5.88 -8.18 -5.44
CA VAL A 114 7.25 -8.39 -5.92
C VAL A 114 8.22 -7.63 -5.02
N SER A 115 9.28 -8.29 -4.54
CA SER A 115 10.34 -7.62 -3.78
C SER A 115 11.37 -6.97 -4.71
N GLN A 116 11.92 -5.82 -4.33
CA GLN A 116 13.02 -5.19 -5.07
C GLN A 116 14.27 -6.09 -5.08
N PRO A 117 15.00 -6.18 -6.20
CA PRO A 117 16.36 -6.71 -6.16
C PRO A 117 17.27 -5.80 -5.30
N PRO A 118 18.19 -6.36 -4.49
CA PRO A 118 19.09 -5.56 -3.67
C PRO A 118 19.92 -4.56 -4.51
N ARG A 119 20.05 -3.32 -4.02
CA ARG A 119 20.93 -2.26 -4.58
C ARG A 119 20.73 -1.91 -6.07
N SER A 120 19.52 -2.02 -6.61
CA SER A 120 19.23 -1.62 -8.00
C SER A 120 18.28 -0.42 -8.07
N PRO A 121 18.76 0.82 -7.88
CA PRO A 121 17.93 2.01 -8.03
C PRO A 121 17.35 2.16 -9.46
N ASP A 122 18.06 1.61 -10.46
CA ASP A 122 17.79 1.81 -11.89
C ASP A 122 16.72 0.86 -12.50
N LEU A 123 16.31 -0.20 -11.80
CA LEU A 123 15.34 -1.18 -12.32
C LEU A 123 13.86 -0.79 -12.08
N ASN A 124 13.59 0.45 -11.69
CA ASN A 124 12.35 0.79 -10.97
C ASN A 124 11.21 1.43 -11.77
N MET A 125 11.31 1.62 -13.09
CA MET A 125 10.22 2.33 -13.80
C MET A 125 9.97 1.92 -15.26
N ALA A 126 10.29 0.67 -15.64
CA ALA A 126 10.24 0.28 -17.06
C ALA A 126 8.88 -0.24 -17.57
N SER A 127 7.89 -0.58 -16.73
CA SER A 127 6.66 -1.21 -17.23
C SER A 127 5.36 -0.58 -16.70
N SER A 128 4.37 -0.42 -17.59
CA SER A 128 3.06 0.20 -17.31
C SER A 128 2.16 -0.58 -16.34
N LEU A 129 2.65 -1.68 -15.78
CA LEU A 129 1.91 -2.62 -14.94
C LEU A 129 2.50 -2.72 -13.53
N GLN A 130 3.34 -1.77 -13.15
CA GLN A 130 4.08 -1.79 -11.89
C GLN A 130 3.62 -0.64 -10.99
N LEU A 131 3.38 -0.97 -9.73
CA LEU A 131 3.03 -0.05 -8.64
C LEU A 131 4.11 -0.18 -7.56
N ARG A 132 4.51 0.94 -6.96
CA ARG A 132 5.48 0.96 -5.87
C ARG A 132 4.79 1.24 -4.55
N LEU A 133 5.15 0.46 -3.54
CA LEU A 133 4.83 0.73 -2.15
C LEU A 133 6.03 1.36 -1.46
N HIS A 134 5.76 2.47 -0.79
CA HIS A 134 6.75 3.21 -0.02
C HIS A 134 6.30 3.32 1.42
N LEU A 135 7.19 2.92 2.34
CA LEU A 135 7.06 3.24 3.74
C LEU A 135 7.91 4.49 4.02
N ALA A 136 7.27 5.56 4.44
CA ALA A 136 7.96 6.79 4.82
C ALA A 136 7.71 7.06 6.30
N LEU A 137 8.81 7.34 7.01
CA LEU A 137 8.85 7.55 8.46
C LEU A 137 8.23 8.89 8.84
#